data_AF-A0A949G2M6-F1
#
_entry.id   AF-A0A949G2M6-F1
#
_cell.length_a   1.000
_cell.length_b   1.000
_cell.length_c   1.000
_cell.angle_alpha   90.00
_cell.angle_beta   90.00
_cell.angle_gamma   90.00
#
_symmetry.space_group_name_H-M   'P 1'
#
loop_
_entity.id
_entity.type
_entity.pdbx_description
1 polymer ?
#
loop_
_entity_poly.entity_id
_entity_poly.type
_entity_poly.pdbx_seq_one_letter_code
_entity_poly.pdbx_strand_id
1 'polypeptide(L)' 'MARKGNHSAAVSRQRAKALAALKAESERHLEELIRRRLALPLEKRMNFLRRRLPGGGSAL' A
#
# COMPACT_ATOMS: atom_id res chain seq x y z
N MET A 1 -26.59 13.43 38.37
CA MET A 1 -25.21 12.93 38.19
C MET A 1 -25.13 12.11 36.90
N ALA A 2 -24.71 12.72 35.79
CA ALA A 2 -24.74 12.08 34.47
C ALA A 2 -23.44 11.33 34.17
N ARG A 3 -23.54 10.02 33.87
CA ARG A 3 -22.45 9.15 33.38
C ARG A 3 -22.03 9.55 31.96
N LYS A 4 -21.33 10.67 31.78
CA LYS A 4 -20.91 11.17 30.44
C LYS A 4 -19.48 10.74 30.02
N GLY A 5 -18.79 9.92 30.83
CA GLY A 5 -17.38 9.57 30.60
C GLY A 5 -17.07 8.32 29.76
N ASN A 6 -18.02 7.40 29.53
CA ASN A 6 -17.69 6.08 28.98
C ASN A 6 -17.87 5.91 27.46
N HIS A 7 -18.60 6.81 26.79
CA HIS A 7 -18.96 6.63 25.38
C HIS A 7 -17.81 7.02 24.42
N SER A 8 -17.05 8.07 24.76
CA SER A 8 -15.90 8.52 23.94
C SER A 8 -14.77 7.47 23.90
N ALA A 9 -14.50 6.80 25.02
CA ALA A 9 -13.51 5.73 25.10
C ALA A 9 -13.94 4.48 24.31
N ALA A 10 -15.23 4.15 24.28
CA ALA A 10 -15.75 3.05 23.48
C ALA A 10 -15.64 3.35 21.97
N VAL A 11 -16.03 4.55 21.54
CA VAL A 11 -15.91 5.00 20.13
C VAL A 11 -14.45 5.05 19.68
N SER A 12 -13.54 5.56 20.53
CA SER A 12 -12.10 5.60 20.25
C SER A 12 -11.53 4.18 20.06
N ARG A 13 -11.89 3.23 20.92
CA ARG A 13 -11.48 1.82 20.78
C ARG A 13 -12.02 1.16 19.51
N GLN A 14 -13.26 1.46 19.12
CA GLN A 14 -13.84 0.94 17.88
C GLN A 14 -13.12 1.50 16.65
N ARG A 15 -12.80 2.80 16.65
CA ARG A 15 -11.98 3.42 15.60
C ARG A 15 -10.58 2.78 15.52
N ALA A 16 -9.94 2.55 16.66
CA ALA A 16 -8.62 1.91 16.70
C ALA A 16 -8.66 0.49 16.10
N LYS A 17 -9.70 -0.30 16.41
CA LYS A 17 -9.91 -1.63 15.81
C LYS A 17 -10.12 -1.55 14.30
N ALA A 18 -10.94 -0.62 13.83
CA ALA A 18 -11.18 -0.43 12.40
C ALA A 18 -9.90 -0.03 11.65
N LEU A 19 -9.10 0.88 12.22
CA LEU A 19 -7.81 1.28 11.64
C LEU A 19 -6.79 0.14 11.64
N ALA A 20 -6.75 -0.69 12.68
CA ALA A 20 -5.88 -1.86 12.73
C ALA A 20 -6.27 -2.89 11.64
N ALA A 21 -7.57 -3.13 11.44
CA ALA A 21 -8.07 -4.00 10.39
C ALA A 21 -7.69 -3.48 8.99
N LEU A 22 -7.91 -2.18 8.75
CA LEU A 22 -7.56 -1.53 7.49
C LEU A 22 -6.05 -1.59 7.21
N LYS A 23 -5.22 -1.37 8.24
CA LYS A 23 -3.76 -1.49 8.13
C LYS A 23 -3.35 -2.91 7.73
N ALA A 24 -3.88 -3.92 8.40
CA ALA A 24 -3.58 -5.32 8.10
C ALA A 24 -4.01 -5.71 6.67
N GLU A 25 -5.15 -5.21 6.20
CA GLU A 25 -5.58 -5.41 4.81
C GLU A 25 -4.65 -4.72 3.81
N SER A 26 -4.25 -3.48 4.10
CA SER A 26 -3.32 -2.73 3.25
C SER A 26 -1.95 -3.42 3.15
N GLU A 27 -1.45 -3.98 4.25
CA GLU A 27 -0.21 -4.77 4.27
C GLU A 27 -0.34 -6.04 3.42
N ARG A 28 -1.45 -6.79 3.53
CA ARG A 28 -1.71 -7.96 2.66
C ARG A 28 -1.76 -7.59 1.18
N HIS A 29 -2.42 -6.49 0.84
CA HIS A 29 -2.47 -6.00 -0.55
C HIS A 29 -1.09 -5.60 -1.06
N LEU A 30 -0.28 -4.94 -0.24
CA LEU A 30 1.09 -4.59 -0.62
C LEU A 30 1.93 -5.84 -0.89
N GLU A 31 1.87 -6.84 -0.02
CA GLU A 31 2.56 -8.12 -0.25
C GLU A 31 2.09 -8.80 -1.54
N GLU A 32 0.80 -8.80 -1.81
CA GLU A 32 0.26 -9.38 -3.04
C GLU A 32 0.74 -8.65 -4.29
N LEU A 33 0.76 -7.31 -4.27
CA LEU A 33 1.30 -6.50 -5.36
C LEU A 33 2.79 -6.81 -5.59
N ILE A 34 3.57 -6.97 -4.52
CA ILE A 34 4.98 -7.38 -4.62
C ILE A 34 5.09 -8.77 -5.25
N ARG A 35 4.32 -9.76 -4.79
CA ARG A 35 4.32 -11.12 -5.37
C ARG A 35 3.96 -11.09 -6.86
N ARG A 36 2.90 -10.39 -7.23
CA ARG A 36 2.47 -10.22 -8.63
C ARG A 36 3.57 -9.54 -9.46
N ARG A 37 4.20 -8.48 -8.93
CA ARG A 37 5.30 -7.79 -9.61
C ARG A 37 6.49 -8.70 -9.81
N LEU A 38 6.87 -9.48 -8.79
CA LEU A 38 7.99 -10.42 -8.87
C LEU A 38 7.71 -11.62 -9.77
N ALA A 39 6.46 -12.02 -9.94
CA ALA A 39 6.06 -13.05 -10.89
C ALA A 39 6.17 -12.60 -12.36
N LEU A 40 6.25 -11.29 -12.63
CA LEU A 40 6.48 -10.80 -14.00
C LEU A 40 7.92 -11.10 -14.45
N PRO A 41 8.13 -11.37 -15.76
CA PRO A 41 9.46 -11.45 -16.36
C PRO A 41 10.30 -10.19 -16.08
N LEU A 42 11.63 -10.34 -16.00
CA LEU A 42 12.59 -9.27 -15.68
C LEU A 42 12.40 -8.03 -16.55
N GLU A 43 12.16 -8.23 -17.84
CA GLU A 43 11.98 -7.21 -18.88
C GLU A 43 10.76 -6.32 -18.60
N LYS A 44 9.73 -6.87 -17.94
CA LYS A 44 8.54 -6.13 -17.52
C LYS A 44 8.68 -5.53 -16.12
N ARG A 45 9.59 -6.08 -15.30
CA ARG A 45 9.88 -5.62 -13.93
C ARG A 45 10.78 -4.41 -13.91
N MET A 46 11.78 -4.34 -14.79
CA MET A 46 12.60 -3.16 -14.91
C MET A 46 12.45 -2.51 -16.26
N ASN A 47 12.64 -1.19 -16.26
CA ASN A 47 12.73 -0.38 -17.47
C ASN A 47 14.10 -0.61 -18.14
N PHE A 48 14.48 -1.87 -18.35
CA PHE A 48 15.79 -2.31 -18.86
C PHE A 48 16.09 -1.72 -20.24
N LEU A 49 15.04 -1.36 -20.99
CA LEU A 49 15.14 -0.75 -22.31
C LEU A 49 14.74 0.72 -22.24
N ARG A 50 15.43 1.50 -21.39
CA ARG A 50 15.60 2.92 -21.69
C ARG A 50 16.30 3.00 -23.04
N ARG A 51 15.54 3.02 -24.14
CA ARG A 51 16.10 3.13 -25.50
C ARG A 51 16.84 4.46 -25.53
N ARG A 52 18.16 4.44 -25.71
CA ARG A 52 18.91 5.67 -25.92
C ARG A 52 18.43 6.30 -27.21
N LEU A 53 17.90 7.51 -27.12
CA LEU A 53 17.49 8.28 -28.28
C LEU A 53 18.73 8.86 -28.96
N PRO A 54 18.78 8.90 -30.31
CA PRO A 54 19.82 9.65 -31.01
C PRO A 54 19.75 11.12 -30.58
N GLY A 55 20.87 11.67 -30.09
CA GLY A 55 20.93 13.01 -29.47
C GLY A 55 20.98 13.02 -27.94
N GLY A 56 20.83 11.87 -27.29
CA GLY A 56 20.85 11.75 -25.83
C GLY A 56 19.45 11.77 -25.20
N GLY A 57 19.28 11.04 -24.10
CA GLY A 57 18.00 10.84 -23.42
C GLY A 57 17.54 9.38 -23.42
N SER A 58 16.48 9.09 -22.67
CA SER A 58 15.89 7.75 -22.58
C SER A 58 14.37 7.77 -22.69
N ALA A 59 13.81 6.96 -23.57
CA ALA A 59 12.36 6.72 -23.64
C ALA A 59 11.97 5.43 -22.92
N LEU A 60 10.74 5.39 -22.41
CA LEU A 60 10.05 4.17 -21.96
C LEU A 60 9.35 3.48 -23.14
#